data_AF-A0A1I2XT06-F1
#
_entry.id   AF-A0A1I2XT06-F1
#
_cell.length_a   1.000
_cell.length_b   1.000
_cell.length_c   1.000
_cell.angle_alpha   90.00
_cell.angle_beta   90.00
_cell.angle_gamma   90.00
#
_symmetry.space_group_name_H-M   'P 1'
#
loop_
_entity.id
_entity.type
_entity.pdbx_description
1 polymer ?
#
loop_
_entity_poly.entity_id
_entity_poly.type
_entity_poly.pdbx_seq_one_letter_code
_entity_poly.pdbx_strand_id
1 'polypeptide(L)'
;MSAFDVRDLLEAASRPLPASSGPGHEGATPLPPAEAISRPASAAAFSPVVLAGCVRVAEFTLVVAMGLAVHALQLSDTLPLDLTYGAAIVGVATIAVVLFQVAGLYRMSALRGFVKPALRLAAMWTLAFLLVATVMVFAKVADHYSRIWFGTLFLTGLGLLLAGRFALSRIIAAEMREGRFDRRTAIVGGGA
;
A
#
# COMPACT_ATOMS: atom_id res chain seq x y z
N MET A 1 61.06 -31.01 -18.60
CA MET A 1 60.10 -30.09 -17.95
C MET A 1 58.84 -30.89 -17.60
N SER A 2 58.79 -31.45 -16.39
CA SER A 2 57.58 -31.99 -15.77
C SER A 2 57.67 -31.56 -14.30
N ALA A 3 57.22 -30.37 -13.90
CA ALA A 3 55.83 -29.90 -13.82
C ALA A 3 55.01 -30.75 -12.83
N PHE A 4 55.23 -30.46 -11.55
CA PHE A 4 54.36 -30.72 -10.38
C PHE A 4 53.63 -32.06 -10.34
N ASP A 5 54.13 -32.96 -9.48
CA ASP A 5 53.51 -34.26 -9.23
C ASP A 5 52.38 -34.11 -8.18
N VAL A 6 51.32 -34.91 -8.31
CA VAL A 6 50.14 -34.88 -7.43
C VAL A 6 50.53 -35.20 -5.97
N ARG A 7 51.63 -35.93 -5.79
CA ARG A 7 52.21 -36.20 -4.47
C ARG A 7 52.70 -34.94 -3.75
N ASP A 8 53.25 -33.97 -4.47
CA ASP A 8 53.72 -32.71 -3.86
C ASP A 8 52.54 -31.88 -3.31
N LEU A 9 51.38 -31.94 -3.98
CA LEU A 9 50.16 -31.27 -3.54
C LEU A 9 49.54 -31.93 -2.30
N LEU A 10 49.56 -33.26 -2.24
CA LEU A 10 49.08 -34.00 -1.06
C LEU A 10 50.00 -33.79 0.15
N GLU A 11 51.31 -33.72 -0.09
CA GLU A 11 52.27 -33.44 0.98
C GLU A 11 52.12 -32.00 1.51
N ALA A 12 51.93 -31.01 0.63
CA ALA A 12 51.65 -29.64 1.01
C ALA A 12 50.34 -29.48 1.81
N ALA A 13 49.29 -30.23 1.44
CA ALA A 13 48.01 -30.21 2.15
C ALA A 13 48.02 -30.93 3.51
N SER A 14 48.94 -31.88 3.69
CA SER A 14 49.09 -32.64 4.94
C SER A 14 49.88 -31.91 6.03
N ARG A 15 50.55 -30.80 5.69
CA ARG A 15 51.30 -30.00 6.66
C ARG A 15 50.32 -29.27 7.58
N PRO A 16 50.42 -29.47 8.92
CA PRO A 16 49.69 -28.64 9.86
C PRO A 16 50.04 -27.17 9.60
N LEU A 17 49.04 -26.35 9.31
CA LEU A 17 49.24 -24.92 9.19
C LEU A 17 49.90 -24.43 10.48
N PRO A 18 51.01 -23.66 10.41
CA PRO A 18 51.54 -23.02 11.59
C PRO A 18 50.40 -22.22 12.21
N ALA A 19 50.12 -22.48 13.48
CA ALA A 19 49.14 -21.72 14.23
C ALA A 19 49.47 -20.25 14.01
N SER A 20 48.59 -19.54 13.30
CA SER A 20 48.71 -18.10 13.13
C SER A 20 48.47 -17.51 14.51
N SER A 21 49.55 -17.38 15.29
CA SER A 21 49.63 -16.49 16.42
C SER A 21 49.61 -15.06 15.89
N GLY A 22 48.45 -14.67 15.36
CA GLY A 22 48.10 -13.27 15.18
C GLY A 22 48.11 -12.61 16.56
N PRO A 23 48.44 -11.31 16.64
CA PRO A 23 48.52 -10.61 17.90
C PRO A 23 47.24 -10.83 18.70
N GLY A 24 47.42 -11.35 19.92
CA GLY A 24 46.34 -11.67 20.84
C GLY A 24 45.39 -10.50 20.96
N HIS A 25 44.14 -10.71 20.55
CA HIS A 25 43.05 -9.82 20.88
C HIS A 25 42.65 -10.09 22.34
N GLU A 26 43.58 -9.86 23.26
CA GLU A 26 43.27 -9.69 24.68
C GLU A 26 42.52 -8.36 24.83
N GLY A 27 41.19 -8.44 24.82
CA GLY A 27 40.34 -7.26 25.04
C GLY A 27 39.09 -7.16 24.16
N ALA A 28 38.76 -8.17 23.35
CA ALA A 28 37.43 -8.24 22.76
C ALA A 28 36.41 -8.62 23.84
N THR A 29 35.95 -7.62 24.59
CA THR A 29 34.77 -7.74 25.45
C THR A 29 33.68 -8.42 24.63
N PRO A 30 33.16 -9.60 25.03
CA PRO A 30 32.11 -10.26 24.28
C PRO A 30 30.94 -9.30 24.17
N LEU A 31 30.72 -8.75 22.99
CA LEU A 31 29.51 -7.99 22.74
C LEU A 31 28.36 -8.96 22.97
N PRO A 32 27.37 -8.62 23.82
CA PRO A 32 26.26 -9.51 24.11
C PRO A 32 25.64 -9.99 22.80
N PRO A 33 25.23 -11.27 22.70
CA PRO A 33 24.68 -11.79 21.47
C PRO A 33 23.51 -10.91 21.04
N ALA A 34 23.36 -10.69 19.72
CA ALA A 34 22.45 -9.69 19.16
C ALA A 34 20.99 -9.83 19.62
N GLU A 35 20.64 -10.99 20.18
CA GLU A 35 19.38 -11.28 20.88
C GLU A 35 19.17 -10.48 22.18
N ALA A 36 20.23 -10.15 22.92
CA ALA A 36 20.16 -9.44 24.19
C ALA A 36 19.94 -7.91 24.04
N ILE A 37 20.04 -7.38 22.81
CA ILE A 37 19.68 -6.00 22.45
C ILE A 37 18.32 -5.98 21.75
N SER A 38 17.42 -6.89 22.13
CA SER A 38 16.00 -6.76 21.79
C SER A 38 15.40 -5.60 22.60
N ARG A 39 15.51 -4.37 22.09
CA ARG A 39 14.71 -3.26 22.64
C ARG A 39 13.22 -3.66 22.53
N PRO A 40 12.42 -3.46 23.59
CA PRO A 40 11.00 -3.80 23.56
C PRO A 40 10.35 -3.14 22.34
N ALA A 41 9.63 -3.96 21.57
CA ALA A 41 8.99 -3.57 20.33
C ALA A 41 8.20 -2.27 20.52
N SER A 42 8.61 -1.19 19.86
CA SER A 42 7.90 0.07 19.94
C SER A 42 6.55 -0.03 19.22
N ALA A 43 5.49 0.14 20.01
CA ALA A 43 4.13 0.56 19.67
C ALA A 43 3.54 0.08 18.31
N ALA A 44 2.71 -0.97 18.42
CA ALA A 44 1.60 -1.30 17.52
C ALA A 44 1.95 -1.40 16.03
N ALA A 45 2.56 -2.51 15.62
CA ALA A 45 2.64 -2.90 14.23
C ALA A 45 1.24 -3.36 13.76
N PHE A 46 0.43 -2.44 13.23
CA PHE A 46 -0.82 -2.81 12.55
C PHE A 46 -0.47 -3.73 11.36
N SER A 47 -1.12 -4.88 11.27
CA SER A 47 -0.96 -5.78 10.14
C SER A 47 -1.30 -5.05 8.82
N PRO A 48 -0.49 -5.18 7.75
CA PRO A 48 -0.76 -4.55 6.46
C PRO A 48 -2.17 -4.86 5.91
N VAL A 49 -2.72 -6.03 6.27
CA VAL A 49 -4.07 -6.44 5.91
C VAL A 49 -5.13 -5.58 6.59
N VAL A 50 -4.94 -5.27 7.88
CA VAL A 50 -5.87 -4.42 8.65
C VAL A 50 -5.82 -2.99 8.13
N LEU A 51 -4.62 -2.46 7.88
CA LEU A 51 -4.46 -1.12 7.31
C LEU A 51 -5.16 -1.00 5.95
N ALA A 52 -4.94 -1.98 5.07
CA ALA A 52 -5.61 -2.03 3.76
C ALA A 52 -7.14 -2.09 3.91
N GLY A 53 -7.65 -2.87 4.86
CA GLY A 53 -9.07 -2.95 5.19
C GLY A 53 -9.63 -1.61 5.67
N CYS A 54 -8.95 -0.94 6.61
CA CYS A 54 -9.36 0.37 7.12
C CYS A 54 -9.39 1.44 6.02
N VAL A 55 -8.38 1.47 5.14
CA VAL A 55 -8.35 2.40 4.00
C VAL A 55 -9.50 2.11 3.05
N ARG A 56 -9.81 0.84 2.78
CA ARG A 56 -10.94 0.45 1.93
C ARG A 56 -12.28 0.93 2.49
N VAL A 57 -12.52 0.70 3.78
CA VAL A 57 -13.74 1.16 4.44
C VAL A 57 -13.80 2.68 4.45
N ALA A 58 -12.68 3.35 4.74
CA ALA A 58 -12.60 4.81 4.72
C ALA A 58 -12.93 5.37 3.34
N GLU A 59 -12.33 4.85 2.25
CA GLU A 59 -12.62 5.29 0.88
C GLU A 59 -14.07 5.03 0.49
N PHE A 60 -14.65 3.89 0.88
CA PHE A 60 -16.07 3.60 0.66
C PHE A 60 -16.97 4.63 1.36
N THR A 61 -16.77 4.83 2.66
CA THR A 61 -17.54 5.78 3.46
C THR A 61 -17.36 7.21 2.95
N LEU A 62 -16.15 7.57 2.51
CA LEU A 62 -15.84 8.86 1.92
C LEU A 62 -16.64 9.12 0.64
N VAL A 63 -16.71 8.15 -0.26
CA VAL A 63 -17.49 8.26 -1.51
C VAL A 63 -18.99 8.33 -1.21
N VAL A 64 -19.49 7.51 -0.28
CA VAL A 64 -20.91 7.54 0.12
C VAL A 64 -21.26 8.89 0.76
N ALA A 65 -20.46 9.36 1.71
CA ALA A 65 -20.66 10.65 2.38
C ALA A 65 -20.59 11.81 1.39
N MET A 66 -19.66 11.77 0.43
CA MET A 66 -19.58 12.77 -0.65
C MET A 66 -20.81 12.73 -1.55
N GLY A 67 -21.30 11.54 -1.92
CA GLY A 67 -22.54 11.40 -2.70
C GLY A 67 -23.75 12.00 -2.01
N LEU A 68 -23.89 11.74 -0.70
CA LEU A 68 -24.94 12.32 0.13
C LEU A 68 -24.79 13.83 0.28
N ALA A 69 -23.57 14.34 0.47
CA ALA A 69 -23.30 15.77 0.56
C ALA A 69 -23.62 16.50 -0.75
N VAL A 70 -23.20 15.97 -1.90
CA VAL A 70 -23.53 16.55 -3.22
C VAL A 70 -25.04 16.53 -3.45
N HIS A 71 -25.73 15.45 -3.08
CA HIS A 71 -27.19 15.40 -3.14
C HIS A 71 -27.82 16.46 -2.24
N ALA A 72 -27.38 16.56 -0.98
CA ALA A 72 -27.91 17.55 -0.04
C ALA A 72 -27.65 18.99 -0.50
N LEU A 73 -26.51 19.29 -1.11
CA LEU A 73 -26.20 20.66 -1.54
C LEU A 73 -26.92 21.06 -2.84
N GLN A 74 -27.23 20.12 -3.72
CA GLN A 74 -27.83 20.43 -5.02
C GLN A 74 -29.34 20.19 -5.09
N LEU A 75 -29.85 19.20 -4.36
CA LEU A 75 -31.21 18.70 -4.51
C LEU A 75 -32.06 18.81 -3.24
N SER A 76 -31.50 19.16 -2.08
CA SER A 76 -32.25 19.18 -0.80
C SER A 76 -33.50 20.05 -0.83
N ASP A 77 -33.48 21.16 -1.58
CA ASP A 77 -34.62 22.07 -1.69
C ASP A 77 -35.68 21.60 -2.70
N THR A 78 -35.34 20.63 -3.59
CA THR A 78 -36.19 20.27 -4.74
C THR A 78 -36.70 18.83 -4.68
N LEU A 79 -35.85 17.85 -4.33
CA LEU A 79 -36.19 16.42 -4.30
C LEU A 79 -35.68 15.77 -2.99
N PRO A 80 -36.53 15.08 -2.22
CA PRO A 80 -36.07 14.27 -1.10
C PRO A 80 -35.16 13.12 -1.60
N LEU A 81 -34.32 12.60 -0.71
CA LEU A 81 -33.46 11.44 -0.98
C LEU A 81 -34.31 10.22 -1.35
N ASP A 82 -34.45 9.98 -2.66
CA ASP A 82 -35.11 8.80 -3.18
C ASP A 82 -34.16 7.59 -3.19
N LEU A 83 -34.73 6.38 -3.11
CA LEU A 83 -33.99 5.13 -3.08
C LEU A 83 -33.12 4.95 -4.34
N THR A 84 -33.52 5.55 -5.46
CA THR A 84 -32.78 5.58 -6.73
C THR A 84 -31.41 6.27 -6.58
N TYR A 85 -31.38 7.49 -6.02
CA TYR A 85 -30.14 8.22 -5.75
C TYR A 85 -29.26 7.51 -4.72
N GLY A 86 -29.87 6.97 -3.65
CA GLY A 86 -29.16 6.17 -2.66
C GLY A 86 -28.49 4.95 -3.29
N ALA A 87 -29.21 4.20 -4.12
CA ALA A 87 -28.69 3.03 -4.82
C ALA A 87 -27.57 3.41 -5.80
N ALA A 88 -27.70 4.54 -6.52
CA ALA A 88 -26.65 5.03 -7.42
C ALA A 88 -25.35 5.38 -6.65
N ILE A 89 -25.46 6.10 -5.53
CA ILE A 89 -24.30 6.46 -4.69
C ILE A 89 -23.59 5.21 -4.18
N VAL A 90 -24.34 4.27 -3.60
CA VAL A 90 -23.79 3.01 -3.07
C VAL A 90 -23.22 2.16 -4.20
N GLY A 91 -23.87 2.14 -5.37
CA GLY A 91 -23.41 1.43 -6.56
C GLY A 91 -22.05 1.96 -7.05
N VAL A 92 -21.92 3.28 -7.20
CA VAL A 92 -20.64 3.92 -7.57
C VAL A 92 -19.56 3.60 -6.54
N ALA A 93 -19.84 3.75 -5.24
CA ALA A 93 -18.88 3.48 -4.17
C ALA A 93 -18.41 2.02 -4.20
N THR A 94 -19.33 1.08 -4.36
CA THR A 94 -19.04 -0.36 -4.41
C THR A 94 -18.18 -0.71 -5.61
N ILE A 95 -18.58 -0.28 -6.81
CA ILE A 95 -17.85 -0.55 -8.05
C ILE A 95 -16.45 0.07 -7.99
N ALA A 96 -16.32 1.31 -7.53
CA ALA A 96 -15.03 1.98 -7.37
C ALA A 96 -14.09 1.20 -6.46
N VAL A 97 -14.55 0.81 -5.27
CA VAL A 97 -13.74 0.04 -4.30
C VAL A 97 -13.33 -1.32 -4.86
N VAL A 98 -14.22 -2.02 -5.56
CA VAL A 98 -13.89 -3.28 -6.23
C VAL A 98 -12.81 -3.07 -7.29
N LEU A 99 -12.94 -2.04 -8.13
CA LEU A 99 -11.94 -1.73 -9.14
C LEU A 99 -10.59 -1.32 -8.53
N PHE A 100 -10.59 -0.54 -7.44
CA PHE A 100 -9.37 -0.20 -6.71
C PHE A 100 -8.68 -1.44 -6.13
N GLN A 101 -9.48 -2.41 -5.65
CA GLN A 101 -8.97 -3.70 -5.19
C GLN A 101 -8.32 -4.50 -6.31
N VAL A 102 -9.01 -4.64 -7.45
CA VAL A 102 -8.50 -5.35 -8.62
C VAL A 102 -7.21 -4.69 -9.15
N ALA A 103 -7.16 -3.36 -9.18
CA ALA A 103 -6.00 -2.59 -9.61
C ALA A 103 -4.83 -2.59 -8.60
N GLY A 104 -5.02 -3.24 -7.45
CA GLY A 104 -3.98 -3.42 -6.43
C GLY A 104 -3.65 -2.14 -5.66
N LEU A 105 -4.56 -1.17 -5.59
CA LEU A 105 -4.34 0.09 -4.88
C LEU A 105 -4.24 -0.10 -3.36
N TYR A 106 -4.70 -1.23 -2.82
CA TYR A 106 -4.59 -1.50 -1.39
C TYR A 106 -3.31 -2.28 -1.00
N ARG A 107 -2.38 -2.50 -1.93
CA ARG A 107 -1.09 -3.16 -1.64
C ARG A 107 -0.13 -2.19 -0.95
N MET A 108 0.69 -2.69 -0.03
CA MET A 108 1.68 -1.87 0.72
C MET A 108 2.68 -1.13 -0.18
N SER A 109 3.00 -1.66 -1.37
CA SER A 109 3.83 -0.96 -2.36
C SER A 109 3.11 0.25 -3.00
N ALA A 110 1.80 0.15 -3.20
CA ALA A 110 0.96 1.22 -3.76
C ALA A 110 0.56 2.29 -2.74
N LEU A 111 0.71 2.01 -1.44
CA LEU A 111 0.49 2.97 -0.36
C LEU A 111 1.72 3.87 -0.10
N ARG A 112 2.92 3.39 -0.44
CA ARG A 112 4.19 4.12 -0.26
C ARG A 112 4.48 5.14 -1.36
N GLY A 113 3.94 4.92 -2.57
CA GLY A 113 4.11 5.83 -3.70
C GLY A 113 2.83 6.63 -3.99
N PHE A 114 2.98 7.83 -4.57
CA PHE A 114 1.84 8.68 -4.90
C PHE A 114 1.51 8.70 -6.40
N VAL A 115 2.49 9.04 -7.26
CA VAL A 115 2.23 9.36 -8.68
C VAL A 115 1.60 8.20 -9.47
N LYS A 116 2.24 7.03 -9.50
CA LYS A 116 1.71 5.87 -10.25
C LYS A 116 0.36 5.37 -9.70
N PRO A 117 0.18 5.21 -8.37
CA PRO A 117 -1.12 4.85 -7.80
C PRO A 117 -2.21 5.89 -8.04
N ALA A 118 -1.89 7.19 -8.01
CA ALA A 118 -2.86 8.26 -8.27
C ALA A 118 -3.40 8.23 -9.71
N LEU A 119 -2.53 8.03 -10.71
CA LEU A 119 -2.97 7.85 -12.09
C LEU A 119 -3.85 6.61 -12.26
N ARG A 120 -3.48 5.51 -11.60
CA ARG A 120 -4.28 4.28 -11.63
C ARG A 120 -5.61 4.45 -10.91
N LEU A 121 -5.64 5.20 -9.81
CA LEU A 121 -6.87 5.59 -9.10
C LEU A 121 -7.80 6.36 -10.01
N ALA A 122 -7.29 7.40 -10.67
CA ALA A 122 -8.07 8.22 -11.60
C ALA A 122 -8.64 7.36 -12.74
N ALA A 123 -7.84 6.46 -13.33
CA ALA A 123 -8.30 5.55 -14.38
C ALA A 123 -9.42 4.61 -13.89
N MET A 124 -9.27 4.01 -12.71
CA MET A 124 -10.26 3.09 -12.14
C MET A 124 -11.54 3.83 -11.69
N TRP A 125 -11.42 5.07 -11.20
CA TRP A 125 -12.55 5.91 -10.87
C TRP A 125 -13.36 6.28 -12.10
N THR A 126 -12.68 6.70 -13.18
CA THR A 126 -13.33 6.95 -14.48
C THR A 126 -14.00 5.68 -15.01
N LEU A 127 -13.35 4.53 -14.91
CA LEU A 127 -13.95 3.26 -15.30
C LEU A 127 -15.20 2.92 -14.47
N ALA A 128 -15.17 3.15 -13.14
CA ALA A 128 -16.33 2.95 -12.28
C ALA A 128 -17.52 3.81 -12.75
N PHE A 129 -17.27 5.08 -13.05
CA PHE A 129 -18.29 6.00 -13.56
C PHE A 129 -18.82 5.58 -14.92
N LEU A 130 -17.95 5.13 -15.83
CA LEU A 130 -18.37 4.62 -17.13
C LEU A 130 -19.25 3.38 -17.00
N LEU A 131 -18.90 2.45 -16.11
CA LEU A 131 -19.72 1.26 -15.86
C LEU A 131 -21.10 1.64 -15.31
N VAL A 132 -21.17 2.53 -14.33
CA VAL A 132 -22.44 3.00 -13.76
C VAL A 132 -23.26 3.74 -14.81
N ALA A 133 -22.66 4.66 -15.57
CA ALA A 133 -23.35 5.36 -16.65
C ALA A 133 -23.88 4.39 -17.71
N THR A 134 -23.10 3.38 -18.06
CA THR A 134 -23.52 2.31 -18.99
C THR A 134 -24.74 1.58 -18.44
N VAL A 135 -24.71 1.13 -17.19
CA VAL A 135 -25.85 0.46 -16.54
C VAL A 135 -27.09 1.36 -16.52
N MET A 136 -26.94 2.65 -16.19
CA MET A 136 -28.06 3.61 -16.18
C MET A 136 -28.69 3.78 -17.58
N VAL A 137 -27.89 3.79 -18.63
CA VAL A 137 -28.37 3.88 -20.03
C VAL A 137 -29.10 2.61 -20.44
N PHE A 138 -28.52 1.43 -20.18
CA PHE A 138 -29.16 0.14 -20.52
C PHE A 138 -30.45 -0.10 -19.71
N ALA A 139 -30.49 0.35 -18.46
CA ALA A 139 -31.69 0.29 -17.64
C ALA A 139 -32.72 1.38 -17.99
N LYS A 140 -32.41 2.29 -18.94
CA LYS A 140 -33.28 3.40 -19.37
C LYS A 140 -33.67 4.34 -18.22
N VAL A 141 -32.81 4.47 -17.22
CA VAL A 141 -33.01 5.37 -16.06
C VAL A 141 -32.08 6.58 -16.08
N ALA A 142 -31.20 6.70 -17.08
CA ALA A 142 -30.24 7.80 -17.19
C ALA A 142 -30.92 9.18 -17.18
N ASP A 143 -32.12 9.30 -17.76
CA ASP A 143 -32.88 10.57 -17.82
C ASP A 143 -33.51 10.96 -16.46
N HIS A 144 -33.58 10.03 -15.50
CA HIS A 144 -34.06 10.32 -14.14
C HIS A 144 -33.01 11.03 -13.28
N TYR A 145 -31.73 11.00 -13.69
CA TYR A 145 -30.63 11.58 -12.91
C TYR A 145 -30.19 12.92 -13.50
N SER A 146 -29.90 13.87 -12.61
CA SER A 146 -29.29 15.14 -13.01
C SER A 146 -27.88 14.93 -13.54
N ARG A 147 -27.62 15.41 -14.76
CA ARG A 147 -26.29 15.40 -15.39
C ARG A 147 -25.28 16.24 -14.59
N ILE A 148 -25.74 17.36 -14.03
CA ILE A 148 -24.93 18.24 -13.18
C ILE A 148 -24.56 17.52 -11.88
N TRP A 149 -25.50 16.80 -11.27
CA TRP A 149 -25.22 15.99 -10.08
C TRP A 149 -24.18 14.92 -10.37
N PHE A 150 -24.36 14.17 -11.46
CA PHE A 150 -23.43 13.11 -11.86
C PHE A 150 -22.02 13.65 -12.17
N GLY A 151 -21.93 14.75 -12.91
CA GLY A 151 -20.66 15.42 -13.22
C GLY A 151 -19.98 16.01 -11.97
N THR A 152 -20.76 16.59 -11.05
CA THR A 152 -20.23 17.12 -9.79
C THR A 152 -19.70 16.00 -8.92
N LEU A 153 -20.45 14.91 -8.80
CA LEU A 153 -20.03 13.73 -8.04
C LEU A 153 -18.74 13.14 -8.60
N PHE A 154 -18.60 13.06 -9.93
CA PHE A 154 -17.38 12.61 -10.58
C PHE A 154 -16.17 13.48 -10.20
N LEU A 155 -16.28 14.80 -10.38
CA LEU A 155 -15.16 15.74 -10.16
C LEU A 155 -14.77 15.85 -8.69
N THR A 156 -15.77 16.03 -7.81
CA THR A 156 -15.54 16.17 -6.36
C THR A 156 -15.06 14.86 -5.75
N GLY A 157 -15.63 13.72 -6.15
CA GLY A 157 -15.18 12.41 -5.71
C GLY A 157 -13.75 12.11 -6.15
N LEU A 158 -13.39 12.40 -7.41
CA LEU A 158 -12.01 12.23 -7.89
C LEU A 158 -11.03 13.10 -7.09
N GLY A 159 -11.35 14.38 -6.92
CA GLY A 159 -10.51 15.31 -6.15
C GLY A 159 -10.32 14.86 -4.72
N LEU A 160 -11.40 14.42 -4.07
CA LEU A 160 -11.37 13.96 -2.67
C LEU A 160 -10.58 12.66 -2.51
N LEU A 161 -10.74 11.69 -3.42
CA LEU A 161 -9.96 10.45 -3.40
C LEU A 161 -8.46 10.72 -3.64
N LEU A 162 -8.12 11.60 -4.58
CA LEU A 162 -6.73 11.99 -4.82
C LEU A 162 -6.12 12.72 -3.61
N ALA A 163 -6.88 13.61 -2.97
CA ALA A 163 -6.46 14.30 -1.75
C ALA A 163 -6.27 13.30 -0.59
N GLY A 164 -7.22 12.38 -0.39
CA GLY A 164 -7.10 11.31 0.60
C GLY A 164 -5.87 10.42 0.35
N ARG A 165 -5.60 10.11 -0.93
CA ARG A 165 -4.41 9.34 -1.33
C ARG A 165 -3.11 10.09 -1.06
N PHE A 166 -3.10 11.39 -1.32
CA PHE A 166 -1.96 12.25 -1.02
C PHE A 166 -1.69 12.29 0.48
N ALA A 167 -2.71 12.57 1.28
CA ALA A 167 -2.61 12.60 2.74
C ALA A 167 -2.08 11.26 3.30
N LEU A 168 -2.65 10.13 2.85
CA LEU A 168 -2.21 8.80 3.27
C LEU A 168 -0.74 8.53 2.91
N SER A 169 -0.32 8.88 1.70
CA SER A 169 1.07 8.71 1.28
C SER A 169 2.04 9.56 2.13
N ARG A 170 1.63 10.76 2.55
CA ARG A 170 2.43 11.66 3.40
C ARG A 170 2.54 11.13 4.82
N ILE A 171 1.45 10.62 5.39
CA ILE A 171 1.45 9.99 6.72
C ILE A 171 2.38 8.77 6.71
N ILE A 172 2.21 7.85 5.75
CA ILE A 172 3.05 6.65 5.67
C ILE A 172 4.53 7.02 5.45
N ALA A 173 4.82 8.02 4.63
CA ALA A 173 6.18 8.49 4.43
C ALA A 173 6.80 9.10 5.70
N ALA A 174 6.00 9.79 6.53
CA ALA A 174 6.45 10.31 7.82
C ALA A 174 6.78 9.17 8.80
N GLU A 175 5.87 8.19 8.93
CA GLU A 175 6.04 7.02 9.80
C GLU A 175 7.24 6.13 9.39
N MET A 176 7.54 6.07 8.09
CA MET A 176 8.73 5.38 7.57
C MET A 176 10.03 6.11 7.94
N ARG A 177 10.03 7.46 7.94
CA ARG A 177 11.20 8.26 8.35
C ARG A 177 11.49 8.12 9.85
N GLU A 178 10.48 7.83 10.64
CA GLU A 178 10.60 7.57 12.08
C GLU A 178 11.10 6.13 12.40
N GLY A 179 11.37 5.32 11.37
CA GLY A 179 11.99 4.01 11.53
C GLY A 179 11.06 2.92 12.08
N ARG A 180 9.74 3.16 12.11
CA ARG A 180 8.76 2.20 12.66
C ARG A 180 8.55 0.94 11.81
N PHE A 181 9.08 0.90 10.57
CA PHE A 181 8.85 -0.20 9.62
C PHE A 181 10.09 -1.00 9.22
N ASP A 182 11.30 -0.57 9.57
CA ASP A 182 12.54 -1.16 9.02
C ASP A 182 13.46 -1.70 10.12
N ARG A 183 13.20 -2.95 10.56
CA ARG A 183 14.17 -3.72 11.37
C ARG A 183 13.92 -5.23 11.42
N ARG A 184 13.45 -5.83 10.31
CA ARG A 184 13.27 -7.30 10.18
C ARG A 184 13.91 -7.89 8.93
N THR A 185 15.08 -7.38 8.53
CA THR A 185 15.95 -8.11 7.59
C THR A 185 17.22 -8.50 8.33
N ALA A 186 17.20 -9.69 8.92
CA ALA A 186 18.44 -10.35 9.32
C ALA A 186 19.09 -10.91 8.05
N ILE A 187 20.16 -10.28 7.57
CA ILE A 187 21.02 -10.88 6.57
C ILE A 187 21.86 -11.93 7.32
N VAL A 188 21.50 -13.20 7.21
CA VAL A 188 22.38 -14.29 7.61
C VAL A 188 23.40 -14.43 6.48
N GLY A 189 24.59 -13.89 6.68
CA GLY A 189 25.72 -14.18 5.81
C GLY A 189 26.02 -15.68 5.85
N GLY A 190 25.70 -16.40 4.78
CA GLY A 190 26.16 -17.76 4.57
C GLY A 190 27.63 -17.70 4.16
N GLY A 191 28.53 -17.79 5.13
CA GLY A 191 29.95 -18.00 4.85
C GLY A 191 30.18 -19.43 4.38
N ALA A 192 30.76 -19.56 3.18
CA ALA A 192 31.62 -20.66 2.76
C ALA A 192 32.69 -20.07 1.85
#